data_AF-A0A7Z2VQ71-F1
#
_entry.id   AF-A0A7Z2VQ71-F1
#
_cell.length_a   1.000
_cell.length_b   1.000
_cell.length_c   1.000
_cell.angle_alpha   90.00
_cell.angle_beta   90.00
_cell.angle_gamma   90.00
#
_symmetry.space_group_name_H-M   'P 1'
#
loop_
_entity.id
_entity.type
_entity.pdbx_description
1 polymer ?
#
loop_
_entity_poly.entity_id
_entity_poly.type
_entity_poly.pdbx_seq_one_letter_code
_entity_poly.pdbx_strand_id
1 'polypeptide(L)'
;MRKIVDDHTVEVIVDIATQSEKPDYPDVGDRIELVRGQTLEPYAPNEIAGVEVCPDGGLRLQLRQPIPEGLAETDLIANLTRAASLTIRNCSVRNNRARAFLVQTRDVEIENCTFDHCTGTAIHLNCSIYWYESLSVNRVSVRNNRFVECGFGAGTIGGAEAMVVSVESPGAVVGVHRDIRFTGNVIHGRNGMALRIESAQGVRVEGNEFISSSPIALIDDSREVVFRNNRFDVVQAQFVIGKGCCEKSIELRDEACEIKQMR
;
A
#
# COMPACT_ATOMS: atom_id res chain seq x y z
N MET A 1 -2.50 -7.91 19.61
CA MET A 1 -3.32 -7.75 20.84
C MET A 1 -2.80 -8.70 21.92
N ARG A 2 -3.04 -8.45 23.21
CA ARG A 2 -2.62 -9.36 24.29
C ARG A 2 -3.76 -10.25 24.78
N LYS A 3 -4.93 -9.65 25.03
CA LYS A 3 -6.08 -10.36 25.58
C LYS A 3 -7.37 -9.57 25.36
N ILE A 4 -8.48 -10.29 25.20
CA ILE A 4 -9.84 -9.75 25.32
C ILE A 4 -10.28 -9.85 26.79
N VAL A 5 -10.61 -8.71 27.41
CA VAL A 5 -10.96 -8.63 28.84
C VAL A 5 -12.45 -8.88 29.04
N ASP A 6 -13.28 -8.21 28.25
CA ASP A 6 -14.73 -8.33 28.21
C ASP A 6 -15.25 -8.01 26.80
N ASP A 7 -16.56 -7.83 26.63
CA ASP A 7 -17.22 -7.58 25.34
C ASP A 7 -16.88 -6.22 24.70
N HIS A 8 -16.26 -5.31 25.43
CA HIS A 8 -15.86 -3.99 24.95
C HIS A 8 -14.37 -3.68 25.17
N THR A 9 -13.65 -4.47 25.95
CA THR A 9 -12.32 -4.10 26.44
C THR A 9 -11.25 -5.07 25.98
N VAL A 10 -10.16 -4.52 25.46
CA VAL A 10 -8.97 -5.27 25.04
C VAL A 10 -7.72 -4.74 25.72
N GLU A 11 -6.78 -5.63 26.00
CA GLU A 11 -5.42 -5.27 26.38
C GLU A 11 -4.51 -5.42 25.16
N VAL A 12 -3.73 -4.37 24.90
CA VAL A 12 -2.81 -4.28 23.76
C VAL A 12 -1.42 -3.83 24.23
N ILE A 13 -0.43 -4.06 23.38
CA ILE A 13 0.94 -3.57 23.56
C ILE A 13 1.43 -3.02 22.24
N VAL A 14 2.27 -2.00 22.30
CA VAL A 14 3.11 -1.59 21.17
C VAL A 14 4.38 -2.43 21.23
N ASP A 15 4.41 -3.53 20.47
CA ASP A 15 5.44 -4.57 20.55
C ASP A 15 6.72 -4.26 19.75
N ILE A 16 6.89 -3.00 19.36
CA ILE A 16 8.09 -2.51 18.68
C ILE A 16 8.57 -1.22 19.34
N ALA A 17 9.89 -1.09 19.50
CA ALA A 17 10.48 0.18 19.88
C ALA A 17 10.15 1.20 18.79
N THR A 18 9.24 2.13 19.11
CA THR A 18 8.88 3.22 18.20
C THR A 18 10.15 3.96 17.79
N GLN A 19 10.30 4.28 16.51
CA GLN A 19 11.48 5.01 16.01
C GLN A 19 11.63 6.41 16.61
N SER A 20 10.55 6.97 17.17
CA SER A 20 10.52 8.20 17.95
C SER A 20 11.00 8.03 19.41
N GLU A 21 11.21 6.79 19.86
CA GLU A 21 11.40 6.39 21.27
C GLU A 21 10.26 6.86 22.21
N LYS A 22 9.13 7.25 21.62
CA LYS A 22 7.95 7.77 22.33
C LYS A 22 6.71 7.07 21.79
N PRO A 23 6.05 6.24 22.61
CA PRO A 23 4.76 5.67 22.25
C PRO A 23 3.74 6.77 21.96
N ASP A 24 3.06 6.67 20.83
CA ASP A 24 1.90 7.50 20.50
C ASP A 24 0.64 6.69 20.83
N TYR A 25 0.06 6.96 22.00
CA TYR A 25 -1.12 6.24 22.49
C TYR A 25 -2.40 6.89 21.94
N PRO A 26 -3.45 6.10 21.69
CA PRO A 26 -4.73 6.65 21.27
C PRO A 26 -5.37 7.48 22.38
N ASP A 27 -6.21 8.44 21.98
CA ASP A 27 -7.05 9.22 22.90
C ASP A 27 -8.50 8.71 22.89
N VAL A 28 -9.25 9.00 23.95
CA VAL A 28 -10.71 8.80 23.97
C VAL A 28 -11.34 9.63 22.85
N GLY A 29 -12.18 8.98 22.04
CA GLY A 29 -12.80 9.54 20.84
C GLY A 29 -12.03 9.27 19.55
N ASP A 30 -10.82 8.67 19.61
CA ASP A 30 -10.11 8.27 18.39
C ASP A 30 -10.88 7.17 17.65
N ARG A 31 -11.06 7.37 16.34
CA ARG A 31 -11.59 6.37 15.42
C ARG A 31 -10.49 5.38 15.11
N ILE A 32 -10.83 4.10 15.16
CA ILE A 32 -9.91 3.01 14.89
C ILE A 32 -10.51 2.02 13.89
N GLU A 33 -9.68 1.13 13.39
CA GLU A 33 -10.11 -0.09 12.74
C GLU A 33 -9.34 -1.29 13.29
N LEU A 34 -10.03 -2.42 13.34
CA LEU A 34 -9.46 -3.73 13.63
C LEU A 34 -8.95 -4.33 12.33
N VAL A 35 -7.74 -4.86 12.37
CA VAL A 35 -6.98 -5.32 11.21
C VAL A 35 -6.49 -6.74 11.45
N ARG A 36 -6.67 -7.62 10.47
CA ARG A 36 -6.22 -9.02 10.57
C ARG A 36 -4.71 -9.10 10.66
N GLY A 37 -4.18 -9.79 11.66
CA GLY A 37 -2.73 -9.93 11.83
C GLY A 37 -2.04 -10.67 10.68
N GLN A 38 -2.72 -11.64 10.07
CA GLN A 38 -2.16 -12.51 9.05
C GLN A 38 -2.17 -11.91 7.63
N THR A 39 -3.08 -10.99 7.35
CA THR A 39 -3.34 -10.49 6.00
C THR A 39 -3.36 -8.98 5.89
N LEU A 40 -3.32 -8.27 7.03
CA LEU A 40 -3.48 -6.82 7.14
C LEU A 40 -4.78 -6.28 6.54
N GLU A 41 -5.80 -7.12 6.40
CA GLU A 41 -7.13 -6.70 5.96
C GLU A 41 -7.87 -5.96 7.09
N PRO A 42 -8.26 -4.69 6.89
CA PRO A 42 -9.16 -4.01 7.80
C PRO A 42 -10.57 -4.63 7.71
N TYR A 43 -11.16 -5.01 8.85
CA TYR A 43 -12.42 -5.75 8.84
C TYR A 43 -13.54 -5.14 9.71
N ALA A 44 -13.22 -4.28 10.69
CA ALA A 44 -14.23 -3.65 11.52
C ALA A 44 -13.80 -2.26 12.02
N PRO A 45 -14.59 -1.19 11.79
CA PRO A 45 -14.35 0.11 12.40
C PRO A 45 -14.83 0.14 13.86
N ASN A 46 -14.20 0.96 14.70
CA ASN A 46 -14.66 1.25 16.06
C ASN A 46 -14.17 2.64 16.52
N GLU A 47 -14.44 2.99 17.78
CA GLU A 47 -13.97 4.22 18.43
C GLU A 47 -13.50 3.89 19.84
N ILE A 48 -12.47 4.58 20.31
CA ILE A 48 -11.96 4.45 21.68
C ILE A 48 -12.88 5.17 22.66
N ALA A 49 -13.43 4.46 23.63
CA ALA A 49 -14.25 4.98 24.72
C ALA A 49 -13.47 5.18 26.03
N GLY A 50 -12.34 4.48 26.20
CA GLY A 50 -11.51 4.55 27.40
C GLY A 50 -10.09 4.08 27.15
N VAL A 51 -9.12 4.70 27.82
CA VAL A 51 -7.69 4.36 27.73
C VAL A 51 -7.12 4.33 29.14
N GLU A 52 -6.51 3.20 29.50
CA GLU A 52 -5.74 3.02 30.73
C GLU A 52 -4.34 2.50 30.36
N VAL A 53 -3.29 3.17 30.85
CA VAL A 53 -1.91 2.70 30.70
C VAL A 53 -1.60 1.73 31.84
N CYS A 54 -1.31 0.49 31.50
CA CYS A 54 -0.95 -0.56 32.45
C CYS A 54 0.47 -0.33 33.02
N PRO A 55 0.79 -0.82 34.23
CA PRO A 55 2.11 -0.64 34.86
C PRO A 55 3.29 -1.16 34.03
N ASP A 56 3.05 -2.11 33.13
CA ASP A 56 4.05 -2.72 32.26
C ASP A 56 4.16 -2.03 30.88
N GLY A 57 3.51 -0.88 30.70
CA GLY A 57 3.50 -0.10 29.46
C GLY A 57 2.50 -0.57 28.40
N GLY A 58 1.74 -1.64 28.68
CA GLY A 58 0.58 -2.00 27.86
C GLY A 58 -0.57 -1.00 27.98
N LEU A 59 -1.57 -1.12 27.12
CA LEU A 59 -2.78 -0.31 27.18
C LEU A 59 -4.00 -1.21 27.35
N ARG A 60 -4.91 -0.83 28.23
CA ARG A 60 -6.28 -1.33 28.23
C ARG A 60 -7.16 -0.31 27.51
N LEU A 61 -7.73 -0.75 26.39
CA LEU A 61 -8.58 0.06 25.53
C LEU A 61 -10.02 -0.43 25.64
N GLN A 62 -10.92 0.47 26.00
CA GLN A 62 -12.35 0.24 25.92
C GLN A 62 -12.85 0.75 24.56
N LEU A 63 -13.58 -0.10 23.83
CA LEU A 63 -14.17 0.22 22.54
C LEU A 63 -15.63 0.67 22.72
N ARG A 64 -16.07 1.64 21.92
CA ARG A 64 -17.45 2.16 21.98
C ARG A 64 -18.47 1.13 21.49
N GLN A 65 -18.17 0.42 20.41
CA GLN A 65 -18.98 -0.70 19.92
C GLN A 65 -18.44 -2.02 20.48
N PRO A 66 -19.30 -3.04 20.66
CA PRO A 66 -18.86 -4.36 21.07
C PRO A 66 -17.75 -4.88 20.15
N ILE A 67 -16.83 -5.65 20.73
CA ILE A 67 -15.79 -6.35 20.00
C ILE A 67 -16.45 -7.28 18.97
N PRO A 68 -16.08 -7.21 17.68
CA PRO A 68 -16.67 -8.07 16.67
C PRO A 68 -16.31 -9.53 16.92
N GLU A 69 -17.22 -10.42 16.54
CA GLU A 69 -17.00 -11.86 16.61
C GLU A 69 -15.77 -12.26 15.78
N GLY A 70 -14.95 -13.15 16.35
CA GLY A 70 -13.73 -13.63 15.70
C GLY A 70 -12.55 -12.66 15.71
N LEU A 71 -12.52 -11.65 16.60
CA LEU A 71 -11.28 -10.95 16.94
C LEU A 71 -10.26 -11.94 17.51
N ALA A 72 -9.05 -11.97 16.94
CA ALA A 72 -7.95 -12.82 17.41
C ALA A 72 -6.89 -12.00 18.17
N GLU A 73 -6.16 -12.62 19.09
CA GLU A 73 -5.05 -11.96 19.81
C GLU A 73 -3.94 -11.49 18.86
N THR A 74 -3.80 -12.13 17.70
CA THR A 74 -2.84 -11.72 16.66
C THR A 74 -3.29 -10.49 15.86
N ASP A 75 -4.55 -10.07 16.00
CA ASP A 75 -5.07 -8.92 15.27
C ASP A 75 -4.51 -7.60 15.82
N LEU A 76 -4.50 -6.60 14.93
CA LEU A 76 -3.98 -5.27 15.17
C LEU A 76 -5.11 -4.26 15.29
N ILE A 77 -4.77 -3.12 15.88
CA ILE A 77 -5.63 -1.94 15.92
C ILE A 77 -4.87 -0.80 15.24
N ALA A 78 -5.47 -0.20 14.23
CA ALA A 78 -4.93 0.96 13.54
C ALA A 78 -5.73 2.22 13.91
N ASN A 79 -5.04 3.32 14.23
CA ASN A 79 -5.67 4.58 14.58
C ASN A 79 -5.94 5.41 13.31
N LEU A 80 -7.22 5.62 13.01
CA LEU A 80 -7.68 6.36 11.84
C LEU A 80 -7.72 7.86 12.08
N THR A 81 -7.96 8.31 13.31
CA THR A 81 -7.95 9.75 13.62
C THR A 81 -6.56 10.35 13.43
N ARG A 82 -5.51 9.58 13.71
CA ARG A 82 -4.10 10.02 13.59
C ARG A 82 -3.52 9.83 12.18
N ALA A 83 -4.24 9.16 11.28
CA ALA A 83 -3.80 8.98 9.91
C ALA A 83 -3.93 10.32 9.14
N ALA A 84 -2.80 10.88 8.71
CA ALA A 84 -2.79 12.13 7.94
C ALA A 84 -3.14 11.89 6.47
N SER A 85 -3.98 12.74 5.87
CA SER A 85 -4.04 12.84 4.41
C SER A 85 -2.70 13.33 3.85
N LEU A 86 -2.32 12.88 2.65
CA LEU A 86 -1.02 13.20 2.06
C LEU A 86 -1.17 13.97 0.75
N THR A 87 -0.48 15.11 0.64
CA THR A 87 -0.35 15.86 -0.60
C THR A 87 1.13 16.15 -0.88
N ILE A 88 1.61 15.71 -2.04
CA ILE A 88 2.95 16.01 -2.55
C ILE A 88 2.79 16.55 -3.97
N ARG A 89 3.19 17.81 -4.19
CA ARG A 89 3.03 18.49 -5.47
C ARG A 89 4.26 19.25 -5.89
N ASN A 90 4.60 19.18 -7.18
CA ASN A 90 5.68 19.97 -7.78
C ASN A 90 7.04 19.75 -7.11
N CYS A 91 7.32 18.52 -6.66
CA CYS A 91 8.56 18.17 -5.98
C CYS A 91 9.53 17.43 -6.92
N SER A 92 10.82 17.47 -6.59
CA SER A 92 11.85 16.62 -7.22
C SER A 92 12.57 15.80 -6.15
N VAL A 93 12.62 14.49 -6.35
CA VAL A 93 13.37 13.55 -5.50
C VAL A 93 14.39 12.84 -6.37
N ARG A 94 15.67 12.91 -6.00
CA ARG A 94 16.75 12.44 -6.86
C ARG A 94 17.93 11.82 -6.12
N ASN A 95 18.60 10.86 -6.76
CA ASN A 95 19.88 10.28 -6.34
C ASN A 95 19.92 9.78 -4.87
N ASN A 96 18.79 9.36 -4.32
CA ASN A 96 18.71 8.90 -2.94
C ASN A 96 18.77 7.37 -2.85
N ARG A 97 19.30 6.90 -1.72
CA ARG A 97 18.98 5.57 -1.18
C ARG A 97 17.90 5.75 -0.12
N ALA A 98 16.83 4.96 -0.03
CA ALA A 98 16.38 3.85 -0.87
C ALA A 98 15.21 4.27 -1.78
N ARG A 99 13.95 3.99 -1.37
CA ARG A 99 12.72 4.46 -2.06
C ARG A 99 12.61 5.98 -2.00
N ALA A 100 11.87 6.60 -2.92
CA ALA A 100 11.58 8.03 -2.82
C ALA A 100 10.51 8.28 -1.75
N PHE A 101 9.33 7.66 -1.91
CA PHE A 101 8.23 7.76 -0.95
C PHE A 101 7.75 6.37 -0.52
N LEU A 102 7.71 6.14 0.79
CA LEU A 102 6.92 5.09 1.42
C LEU A 102 5.61 5.72 1.91
N VAL A 103 4.48 5.19 1.46
CA VAL A 103 3.15 5.73 1.74
C VAL A 103 2.31 4.67 2.43
N GLN A 104 1.91 4.97 3.66
CA GLN A 104 1.15 4.09 4.55
C GLN A 104 -0.03 4.87 5.16
N THR A 105 -0.70 5.64 4.30
CA THR A 105 -1.85 6.47 4.67
C THR A 105 -2.88 6.52 3.56
N ARG A 106 -4.00 7.19 3.82
CA ARG A 106 -5.17 7.33 2.93
C ARG A 106 -5.29 8.77 2.44
N ASP A 107 -6.11 8.98 1.43
CA ASP A 107 -6.32 10.32 0.83
C ASP A 107 -5.00 10.92 0.35
N VAL A 108 -4.39 10.24 -0.62
CA VAL A 108 -3.04 10.54 -1.10
C VAL A 108 -3.10 11.18 -2.49
N GLU A 109 -2.45 12.32 -2.63
CA GLU A 109 -2.24 13.00 -3.92
C GLU A 109 -0.74 13.22 -4.15
N ILE A 110 -0.19 12.58 -5.18
CA ILE A 110 1.20 12.78 -5.64
C ILE A 110 1.12 13.27 -7.09
N GLU A 111 1.45 14.54 -7.30
CA GLU A 111 1.19 15.21 -8.56
C GLU A 111 2.33 16.11 -9.05
N ASN A 112 2.60 16.09 -10.35
CA ASN A 112 3.61 16.94 -11.00
C ASN A 112 5.00 16.82 -10.36
N CYS A 113 5.34 15.65 -9.81
CA CYS A 113 6.64 15.37 -9.22
C CYS A 113 7.57 14.72 -10.22
N THR A 114 8.88 14.88 -10.00
CA THR A 114 9.93 14.18 -10.73
C THR A 114 10.71 13.27 -9.78
N PHE A 115 10.77 11.98 -10.11
CA PHE A 115 11.59 10.98 -9.45
C PHE A 115 12.75 10.62 -10.38
N ASP A 116 13.97 10.84 -9.93
CA ASP A 116 15.14 10.87 -10.82
C ASP A 116 16.33 10.09 -10.24
N HIS A 117 16.63 8.92 -10.81
CA HIS A 117 17.73 8.04 -10.39
C HIS A 117 17.67 7.67 -8.88
N CYS A 118 16.47 7.42 -8.36
CA CYS A 118 16.32 6.84 -7.02
C CYS A 118 16.83 5.39 -7.04
N THR A 119 17.69 5.00 -6.09
CA THR A 119 18.23 3.63 -6.10
C THR A 119 17.16 2.58 -5.79
N GLY A 120 16.06 2.96 -5.15
CA GLY A 120 14.91 2.07 -4.91
C GLY A 120 13.71 2.43 -5.78
N THR A 121 12.63 1.66 -5.62
CA THR A 121 11.33 1.96 -6.26
C THR A 121 10.88 3.35 -5.86
N ALA A 122 10.41 4.17 -6.81
CA ALA A 122 10.08 5.55 -6.52
C ALA A 122 8.94 5.66 -5.49
N ILE A 123 7.79 5.03 -5.74
CA ILE A 123 6.65 5.05 -4.82
C ILE A 123 6.38 3.63 -4.30
N HIS A 124 6.37 3.47 -2.98
CA HIS A 124 5.99 2.23 -2.30
C HIS A 124 4.73 2.49 -1.48
N LEU A 125 3.59 1.98 -1.96
CA LEU A 125 2.35 1.93 -1.20
C LEU A 125 2.34 0.62 -0.41
N ASN A 126 2.33 0.69 0.93
CA ASN A 126 2.56 -0.49 1.76
C ASN A 126 1.67 -0.54 3.00
N CYS A 127 1.56 -1.73 3.58
CA CYS A 127 1.35 -1.93 5.01
C CYS A 127 2.17 -3.15 5.46
N SER A 128 2.64 -3.18 6.71
CA SER A 128 3.57 -4.20 7.18
C SER A 128 3.29 -4.65 8.61
N ILE A 129 3.17 -5.97 8.79
CA ILE A 129 3.14 -6.58 10.13
C ILE A 129 4.53 -6.57 10.76
N TYR A 130 5.57 -6.69 9.94
CA TYR A 130 6.95 -6.79 10.41
C TYR A 130 7.40 -5.49 11.10
N TRP A 131 6.95 -4.35 10.56
CA TRP A 131 7.22 -3.02 11.12
C TRP A 131 6.07 -2.48 11.99
N TYR A 132 4.97 -3.24 12.13
CA TYR A 132 3.72 -2.79 12.76
C TYR A 132 3.15 -1.48 12.15
N GLU A 133 3.34 -1.30 10.84
CA GLU A 133 2.86 -0.17 10.05
C GLU A 133 1.60 -0.59 9.28
N SER A 134 0.48 -0.72 9.99
CA SER A 134 -0.69 -1.50 9.56
C SER A 134 -1.73 -0.78 8.72
N LEU A 135 -1.59 0.54 8.51
CA LEU A 135 -2.58 1.31 7.76
C LEU A 135 -2.48 1.03 6.25
N SER A 136 -3.48 0.31 5.72
CA SER A 136 -3.60 0.12 4.28
C SER A 136 -3.97 1.42 3.55
N VAL A 137 -3.42 1.59 2.35
CA VAL A 137 -3.74 2.75 1.50
C VAL A 137 -5.15 2.67 0.89
N ASN A 138 -5.82 3.81 0.81
CA ASN A 138 -7.12 3.98 0.18
C ASN A 138 -7.22 5.39 -0.41
N ARG A 139 -7.82 5.52 -1.60
CA ARG A 139 -7.96 6.79 -2.35
C ARG A 139 -6.61 7.43 -2.63
N VAL A 140 -5.84 6.79 -3.50
CA VAL A 140 -4.52 7.25 -3.93
C VAL A 140 -4.59 7.76 -5.36
N SER A 141 -4.05 8.95 -5.60
CA SER A 141 -3.90 9.54 -6.93
C SER A 141 -2.43 9.89 -7.18
N VAL A 142 -1.79 9.14 -8.05
CA VAL A 142 -0.45 9.40 -8.60
C VAL A 142 -0.62 9.90 -10.02
N ARG A 143 -0.51 11.21 -10.25
CA ARG A 143 -0.82 11.82 -11.54
C ARG A 143 0.23 12.77 -12.09
N ASN A 144 0.42 12.78 -13.41
CA ASN A 144 1.29 13.72 -14.12
C ASN A 144 2.74 13.76 -13.57
N ASN A 145 3.24 12.64 -13.04
CA ASN A 145 4.60 12.55 -12.54
C ASN A 145 5.55 12.01 -13.61
N ARG A 146 6.84 12.31 -13.45
CA ARG A 146 7.92 11.77 -14.27
C ARG A 146 8.81 10.86 -13.44
N PHE A 147 9.01 9.63 -13.91
CA PHE A 147 9.91 8.66 -13.32
C PHE A 147 11.08 8.44 -14.28
N VAL A 148 12.31 8.66 -13.82
CA VAL A 148 13.52 8.56 -14.64
C VAL A 148 14.50 7.61 -13.97
N GLU A 149 14.69 6.45 -14.57
CA GLU A 149 15.71 5.47 -14.22
C GLU A 149 15.75 5.09 -12.71
N CYS A 150 14.58 4.96 -12.08
CA CYS A 150 14.47 4.52 -10.68
C CYS A 150 14.58 2.98 -10.55
N GLY A 151 14.76 2.49 -9.31
CA GLY A 151 14.63 1.06 -9.02
C GLY A 151 15.80 0.18 -9.47
N PHE A 152 17.02 0.71 -9.58
CA PHE A 152 18.20 -0.05 -10.04
C PHE A 152 19.10 -0.62 -8.94
N GLY A 153 18.84 -0.32 -7.67
CA GLY A 153 19.72 -0.65 -6.54
C GLY A 153 19.07 -1.58 -5.51
N ALA A 154 19.77 -1.83 -4.41
CA ALA A 154 19.30 -2.74 -3.35
C ALA A 154 18.04 -2.25 -2.61
N GLY A 155 17.58 -1.03 -2.87
CA GLY A 155 16.34 -0.48 -2.32
C GLY A 155 15.09 -0.74 -3.16
N THR A 156 15.21 -1.48 -4.27
CA THR A 156 14.09 -1.79 -5.16
C THR A 156 13.17 -2.79 -4.51
N ILE A 157 11.92 -2.41 -4.31
CA ILE A 157 10.89 -3.25 -3.70
C ILE A 157 10.03 -3.85 -4.81
N GLY A 158 9.80 -5.15 -4.73
CA GLY A 158 8.97 -5.87 -5.70
C GLY A 158 9.51 -5.85 -7.13
N GLY A 159 10.77 -5.44 -7.35
CA GLY A 159 11.37 -5.29 -8.68
C GLY A 159 10.81 -4.13 -9.51
N ALA A 160 10.00 -3.24 -8.93
CA ALA A 160 9.32 -2.16 -9.66
C ALA A 160 10.16 -0.88 -9.72
N GLU A 161 10.14 -0.22 -10.88
CA GLU A 161 10.84 1.05 -11.13
C GLU A 161 10.03 2.25 -10.59
N ALA A 162 8.76 2.34 -10.99
CA ALA A 162 7.91 3.50 -10.71
C ALA A 162 7.10 3.33 -9.43
N MET A 163 6.26 2.29 -9.36
CA MET A 163 5.36 2.10 -8.22
C MET A 163 5.20 0.63 -7.86
N VAL A 164 5.27 0.34 -6.57
CA VAL A 164 4.84 -0.93 -6.00
C VAL A 164 3.70 -0.69 -5.02
N VAL A 165 2.67 -1.52 -5.13
CA VAL A 165 1.60 -1.71 -4.15
C VAL A 165 1.81 -3.09 -3.56
N SER A 166 2.06 -3.19 -2.27
CA SER A 166 2.36 -4.47 -1.63
C SER A 166 1.91 -4.52 -0.18
N VAL A 167 1.76 -5.74 0.32
CA VAL A 167 1.44 -6.02 1.72
C VAL A 167 2.55 -6.91 2.25
N GLU A 168 3.20 -6.49 3.33
CA GLU A 168 4.18 -7.32 4.04
C GLU A 168 3.46 -8.08 5.15
N SER A 169 2.89 -9.24 4.80
CA SER A 169 2.17 -10.13 5.73
C SER A 169 2.35 -11.62 5.39
N PRO A 170 2.07 -12.55 6.34
CA PRO A 170 2.21 -13.99 6.09
C PRO A 170 1.24 -14.55 5.04
N GLY A 171 0.04 -13.98 4.93
CA GLY A 171 -0.96 -14.32 3.92
C GLY A 171 -1.26 -13.12 3.02
N ALA A 172 -1.80 -13.40 1.82
CA ALA A 172 -2.24 -12.40 0.86
C ALA A 172 -3.75 -12.51 0.63
N VAL A 173 -4.44 -11.37 0.56
CA VAL A 173 -5.88 -11.29 0.27
C VAL A 173 -6.19 -10.10 -0.63
N VAL A 174 -7.20 -10.27 -1.48
CA VAL A 174 -7.61 -9.21 -2.42
C VAL A 174 -8.22 -8.02 -1.68
N GLY A 175 -7.76 -6.81 -2.00
CA GLY A 175 -8.42 -5.58 -1.58
C GLY A 175 -8.02 -5.07 -0.20
N VAL A 176 -6.81 -5.39 0.28
CA VAL A 176 -6.18 -4.68 1.39
C VAL A 176 -5.98 -3.21 1.02
N HIS A 177 -5.44 -2.96 -0.18
CA HIS A 177 -5.29 -1.63 -0.77
C HIS A 177 -6.43 -1.32 -1.75
N ARG A 178 -6.95 -0.09 -1.75
CA ARG A 178 -8.16 0.25 -2.54
C ARG A 178 -8.08 1.61 -3.23
N ASP A 179 -8.80 1.73 -4.36
CA ASP A 179 -8.99 2.98 -5.12
C ASP A 179 -7.67 3.72 -5.43
N ILE A 180 -6.86 3.09 -6.29
CA ILE A 180 -5.54 3.62 -6.69
C ILE A 180 -5.62 4.07 -8.15
N ARG A 181 -5.28 5.33 -8.40
CA ARG A 181 -5.22 5.93 -9.75
C ARG A 181 -3.78 6.29 -10.06
N PHE A 182 -3.24 5.73 -11.14
CA PHE A 182 -1.94 6.03 -11.69
C PHE A 182 -2.14 6.58 -13.11
N THR A 183 -2.18 7.91 -13.25
CA THR A 183 -2.71 8.55 -14.46
C THR A 183 -1.83 9.62 -15.06
N GLY A 184 -1.68 9.64 -16.40
CA GLY A 184 -0.95 10.71 -17.08
C GLY A 184 0.55 10.78 -16.74
N ASN A 185 1.12 9.72 -16.17
CA ASN A 185 2.53 9.69 -15.80
C ASN A 185 3.43 9.30 -16.98
N VAL A 186 4.69 9.68 -16.89
CA VAL A 186 5.73 9.33 -17.87
C VAL A 186 6.82 8.54 -17.16
N ILE A 187 7.03 7.29 -17.56
CA ILE A 187 8.02 6.37 -17.00
C ILE A 187 9.12 6.16 -18.04
N HIS A 188 10.34 6.60 -17.73
CA HIS A 188 11.56 6.27 -18.46
C HIS A 188 12.33 5.26 -17.62
N GLY A 189 12.11 3.98 -17.90
CA GLY A 189 12.69 2.85 -17.18
C GLY A 189 14.10 2.48 -17.64
N ARG A 190 14.55 1.31 -17.19
CA ARG A 190 15.87 0.71 -17.49
C ARG A 190 15.74 -0.73 -18.00
N ASN A 191 14.66 -1.01 -18.72
CA ASN A 191 14.19 -2.35 -19.11
C ASN A 191 13.83 -3.23 -17.91
N GLY A 192 13.42 -2.62 -16.79
CA GLY A 192 12.85 -3.30 -15.64
C GLY A 192 11.33 -3.24 -15.63
N MET A 193 10.75 -3.79 -14.56
CA MET A 193 9.30 -3.79 -14.39
C MET A 193 8.80 -2.41 -13.93
N ALA A 194 7.83 -1.80 -14.60
CA ALA A 194 7.37 -0.47 -14.19
C ALA A 194 6.54 -0.51 -12.90
N LEU A 195 5.60 -1.45 -12.82
CA LEU A 195 4.61 -1.53 -11.75
C LEU A 195 4.54 -2.92 -11.11
N ARG A 196 4.41 -2.98 -9.79
CA ARG A 196 3.93 -4.19 -9.09
C ARG A 196 2.65 -3.84 -8.34
N ILE A 197 1.61 -4.65 -8.51
CA ILE A 197 0.31 -4.44 -7.89
C ILE A 197 -0.09 -5.72 -7.16
N GLU A 198 -0.15 -5.66 -5.83
CA GLU A 198 -0.46 -6.81 -4.98
C GLU A 198 -1.57 -6.46 -3.97
N SER A 199 -2.45 -7.43 -3.70
CA SER A 199 -3.51 -7.31 -2.68
C SER A 199 -4.38 -6.06 -2.83
N ALA A 200 -4.64 -5.66 -4.08
CA ALA A 200 -5.31 -4.40 -4.40
C ALA A 200 -6.69 -4.61 -5.07
N GLN A 201 -7.59 -3.66 -4.83
CA GLN A 201 -8.87 -3.57 -5.54
C GLN A 201 -9.10 -2.18 -6.11
N GLY A 202 -9.52 -2.13 -7.38
CA GLY A 202 -9.90 -0.89 -8.04
C GLY A 202 -8.67 -0.05 -8.38
N VAL A 203 -7.78 -0.61 -9.19
CA VAL A 203 -6.56 0.07 -9.65
C VAL A 203 -6.75 0.52 -11.09
N ARG A 204 -6.50 1.80 -11.37
CA ARG A 204 -6.63 2.37 -12.72
C ARG A 204 -5.29 2.93 -13.18
N VAL A 205 -4.76 2.38 -14.25
CA VAL A 205 -3.53 2.82 -14.90
C VAL A 205 -3.89 3.39 -16.27
N GLU A 206 -4.07 4.71 -16.34
CA GLU A 206 -4.69 5.35 -17.50
C GLU A 206 -3.89 6.52 -18.08
N GLY A 207 -3.74 6.56 -19.40
CA GLY A 207 -3.12 7.71 -20.08
C GLY A 207 -1.62 7.88 -19.82
N ASN A 208 -0.91 6.83 -19.39
CA ASN A 208 0.52 6.89 -19.08
C ASN A 208 1.37 6.60 -20.32
N GLU A 209 2.64 7.01 -20.27
CA GLU A 209 3.65 6.69 -21.27
C GLU A 209 4.78 5.90 -20.62
N PHE A 210 5.03 4.69 -21.13
CA PHE A 210 6.10 3.81 -20.68
C PHE A 210 7.18 3.71 -21.76
N ILE A 211 8.40 4.06 -21.38
CA ILE A 211 9.59 4.08 -22.23
C ILE A 211 10.64 3.20 -21.55
N SER A 212 11.14 2.19 -22.26
CA SER A 212 12.17 1.28 -21.78
C SER A 212 11.78 0.61 -20.45
N SER A 213 10.55 0.10 -20.35
CA SER A 213 10.10 -0.73 -19.23
C SER A 213 9.44 -2.01 -19.75
N SER A 214 9.86 -3.17 -19.25
CA SER A 214 9.26 -4.47 -19.57
C SER A 214 9.63 -5.52 -18.51
N PRO A 215 8.66 -6.27 -17.94
CA PRO A 215 7.21 -6.15 -18.18
C PRO A 215 6.65 -4.82 -17.66
N ILE A 216 5.48 -4.40 -18.14
CA ILE A 216 4.81 -3.19 -17.66
C ILE A 216 4.34 -3.36 -16.23
N ALA A 217 3.68 -4.50 -15.95
CA ALA A 217 3.16 -4.77 -14.63
C ALA A 217 3.23 -6.26 -14.28
N LEU A 218 3.45 -6.53 -12.99
CA LEU A 218 3.12 -7.79 -12.33
C LEU A 218 1.96 -7.56 -11.37
N ILE A 219 0.90 -8.35 -11.52
CA ILE A 219 -0.33 -8.23 -10.75
C ILE A 219 -0.58 -9.54 -10.01
N ASP A 220 -0.64 -9.48 -8.68
CA ASP A 220 -0.88 -10.61 -7.77
C ASP A 220 -2.08 -10.29 -6.85
N ASP A 221 -2.87 -11.30 -6.51
CA ASP A 221 -3.92 -11.24 -5.47
C ASP A 221 -4.79 -9.96 -5.58
N SER A 222 -5.17 -9.57 -6.80
CA SER A 222 -5.83 -8.29 -7.08
C SER A 222 -7.07 -8.44 -7.96
N ARG A 223 -7.98 -7.47 -7.88
CA ARG A 223 -9.17 -7.39 -8.75
C ARG A 223 -9.51 -5.97 -9.18
N GLU A 224 -10.26 -5.84 -10.27
CA GLU A 224 -10.68 -4.55 -10.83
C GLU A 224 -9.47 -3.67 -11.18
N VAL A 225 -8.49 -4.27 -11.86
CA VAL A 225 -7.28 -3.59 -12.35
C VAL A 225 -7.45 -3.28 -13.82
N VAL A 226 -7.39 -2.01 -14.19
CA VAL A 226 -7.66 -1.53 -15.55
C VAL A 226 -6.47 -0.77 -16.09
N PHE A 227 -5.99 -1.18 -17.26
CA PHE A 227 -5.03 -0.45 -18.09
C PHE A 227 -5.74 0.08 -19.34
N ARG A 228 -5.66 1.39 -19.57
CA ARG A 228 -6.37 2.02 -20.68
C ARG A 228 -5.69 3.30 -21.19
N ASN A 229 -5.67 3.46 -22.50
CA ASN A 229 -5.11 4.61 -23.22
C ASN A 229 -3.63 4.86 -22.87
N ASN A 230 -2.86 3.82 -22.57
CA ASN A 230 -1.43 3.94 -22.29
C ASN A 230 -0.62 3.84 -23.61
N ARG A 231 0.55 4.48 -23.62
CA ARG A 231 1.52 4.40 -24.71
C ARG A 231 2.75 3.62 -24.27
N PHE A 232 3.29 2.82 -25.18
CA PHE A 232 4.47 1.99 -24.97
C PHE A 232 5.45 2.19 -26.12
N ASP A 233 6.75 2.26 -25.83
CA ASP A 233 7.81 2.32 -26.86
C ASP A 233 8.18 0.95 -27.44
N VAL A 234 7.64 -0.12 -26.85
CA VAL A 234 7.81 -1.51 -27.30
C VAL A 234 6.67 -1.95 -28.21
N VAL A 235 6.98 -2.86 -29.14
CA VAL A 235 6.01 -3.43 -30.10
C VAL A 235 4.93 -4.25 -29.38
N GLN A 236 5.31 -4.96 -28.32
CA GLN A 236 4.41 -5.75 -27.48
C GLN A 236 4.74 -5.51 -26.00
N ALA A 237 3.82 -4.83 -25.32
CA ALA A 237 3.91 -4.54 -23.90
C ALA A 237 3.54 -5.80 -23.09
N GLN A 238 4.48 -6.31 -22.30
CA GLN A 238 4.28 -7.54 -21.53
C GLN A 238 3.63 -7.25 -20.18
N PHE A 239 2.60 -8.03 -19.84
CA PHE A 239 1.95 -8.02 -18.54
C PHE A 239 2.06 -9.41 -17.91
N VAL A 240 2.36 -9.46 -16.62
CA VAL A 240 2.41 -10.71 -15.86
C VAL A 240 1.23 -10.75 -14.91
N ILE A 241 0.35 -11.74 -15.09
CA ILE A 241 -0.73 -12.03 -14.16
C ILE A 241 -0.31 -13.21 -13.32
N GLY A 242 -0.09 -12.93 -12.03
CA GLY A 242 0.30 -13.91 -11.03
C GLY A 242 -0.91 -14.52 -10.32
N LYS A 243 -0.63 -15.12 -9.17
CA LYS A 243 -1.61 -15.92 -8.41
C LYS A 243 -2.74 -15.05 -7.85
N GLY A 244 -3.87 -15.68 -7.52
CA GLY A 244 -4.98 -15.06 -6.80
C GLY A 244 -5.73 -13.95 -7.54
N CYS A 245 -5.33 -13.64 -8.79
CA CYS A 245 -6.06 -12.73 -9.65
C CYS A 245 -7.24 -13.44 -10.30
N CYS A 246 -8.40 -12.76 -10.34
CA CYS A 246 -9.47 -13.17 -11.25
C CYS A 246 -9.19 -12.53 -12.62
N GLU A 247 -8.81 -13.31 -13.63
CA GLU A 247 -8.45 -12.79 -14.96
C GLU A 247 -9.54 -11.90 -15.57
N LYS A 248 -10.82 -12.22 -15.35
CA LYS A 248 -11.96 -11.40 -15.82
C LYS A 248 -12.02 -10.00 -15.19
N SER A 249 -11.27 -9.76 -14.12
CA SER A 249 -11.19 -8.50 -13.40
C SER A 249 -9.93 -7.70 -13.73
N ILE A 250 -9.08 -8.21 -14.62
CA ILE A 250 -7.92 -7.50 -15.17
C ILE A 250 -8.24 -7.11 -16.61
N GLU A 251 -8.39 -5.81 -16.85
CA GLU A 251 -8.76 -5.30 -18.16
C GLU A 251 -7.57 -4.56 -18.79
N LEU A 252 -6.97 -5.16 -19.83
CA LEU A 252 -5.95 -4.52 -20.64
C LEU A 252 -6.61 -4.06 -21.95
N ARG A 253 -6.85 -2.75 -22.08
CA ARG A 253 -7.59 -2.17 -23.22
C ARG A 253 -6.69 -1.46 -24.23
N ASP A 254 -5.37 -1.63 -24.11
CA ASP A 254 -4.39 -1.03 -25.02
C ASP A 254 -4.03 -2.02 -26.14
N GLU A 255 -3.98 -1.54 -27.39
CA GLU A 255 -3.81 -2.40 -28.59
C GLU A 255 -2.48 -3.18 -28.63
N ALA A 256 -1.49 -2.73 -27.86
CA ALA A 256 -0.14 -3.29 -27.82
C ALA A 256 0.11 -4.33 -26.71
N CYS A 257 -0.92 -4.80 -25.99
CA CYS A 257 -0.75 -5.68 -24.83
C CYS A 257 -0.54 -7.17 -25.18
N GLU A 258 0.43 -7.81 -24.54
CA GLU A 258 0.62 -9.26 -24.48
C GLU A 258 0.54 -9.75 -23.02
N ILE A 259 -0.34 -10.70 -22.73
CA ILE A 259 -0.50 -11.29 -21.39
C ILE A 259 0.35 -12.55 -21.27
N LYS A 260 1.24 -12.59 -20.28
CA LYS A 260 1.95 -13.79 -19.83
C LYS A 260 1.37 -14.27 -18.52
N GLN A 261 0.79 -15.47 -18.52
CA GLN A 261 0.37 -16.15 -17.28
C GLN A 261 1.59 -16.86 -16.67
N MET A 262 1.80 -16.68 -15.37
CA MET A 262 2.71 -17.55 -14.63
C MET A 262 2.01 -18.89 -14.38
N ARG A 263 2.68 -19.99 -14.80
CA ARG A 263 2.28 -21.36 -14.46
C ARG A 263 2.62 -21.68 -13.02
#